data_AF-A0A1A8JBE8-F1
#
_entry.id   AF-A0A1A8JBE8-F1
#
_cell.length_a   1.000
_cell.length_b   1.000
_cell.length_c   1.000
_cell.angle_alpha   90.00
_cell.angle_beta   90.00
_cell.angle_gamma   90.00
#
_symmetry.space_group_name_H-M   'P 1'
#
loop_
_entity.id
_entity.type
_entity.pdbx_description
1 polymer ?
#
loop_
_entity_poly.entity_id
_entity_poly.type
_entity_poly.pdbx_seq_one_letter_code
_entity_poly.pdbx_strand_id
1 'polypeptide(L)'
;LQVSGNHTEMISLFVFPSPQNQVVLGHSWLRVHNPCLDWRSSRVETWSPECHLTCLTSASSGSKDSEKTLVEPPDLTQVPSEYHDLQQVFSRDQAATLPPHRPFDIGIDLLPGAPLPTSRLYSLSKPEQDSMRKYITEALANGIIRPSTSPLGAGFFFVAKKNGSLRRLDS
;
A
#
# COMPACT_ATOMS: atom_id res chain seq x y z
N LEU A 1 12.01 11.64 10.37
CA LEU A 1 13.22 11.80 11.20
C LEU A 1 13.67 10.40 11.62
N GLN A 2 14.95 10.06 11.49
CA GLN A 2 15.48 8.81 12.03
C GLN A 2 15.81 9.05 13.50
N VAL A 3 14.98 8.52 14.40
CA VAL A 3 15.15 8.72 15.85
C VAL A 3 15.76 7.43 16.38
N SER A 4 17.07 7.47 16.64
CA SER A 4 17.92 6.44 17.28
C SER A 4 17.35 5.02 17.42
N GLY A 5 18.00 4.04 16.79
CA GLY A 5 17.38 2.75 16.51
C GLY A 5 16.71 2.81 15.15
N ASN A 6 16.34 1.66 14.61
CA ASN A 6 15.65 1.52 13.32
C ASN A 6 14.22 2.12 13.30
N HIS A 7 13.92 3.09 14.17
CA HIS A 7 12.63 3.77 14.26
C HIS A 7 12.61 4.97 13.31
N THR A 8 11.67 4.93 12.37
CA THR A 8 11.47 5.96 11.35
C THR A 8 10.01 6.36 11.31
N GLU A 9 9.75 7.67 11.42
CA GLU A 9 8.40 8.21 11.30
C GLU A 9 8.39 9.64 10.72
N MET A 10 7.19 10.06 10.31
CA MET A 10 6.89 11.41 9.83
C MET A 10 6.08 12.16 10.88
N ILE A 11 6.65 13.23 11.43
CA ILE A 11 6.01 14.06 12.46
C ILE A 11 6.07 15.53 12.07
N SER A 12 5.01 16.28 12.41
CA SER A 12 4.99 17.75 12.28
C SER A 12 5.53 18.38 13.56
N LEU A 13 6.50 19.29 13.42
CA LEU A 13 7.16 19.96 14.54
C LEU A 13 6.93 21.47 14.49
N PHE A 14 6.81 22.09 15.66
CA PHE A 14 6.88 23.54 15.78
C PHE A 14 8.35 23.98 15.74
N VAL A 15 8.65 25.01 14.96
CA VAL A 15 10.00 25.54 14.81
C VAL A 15 10.23 26.64 15.84
N PHE A 16 11.27 26.50 16.66
CA PHE A 16 11.72 27.53 17.59
C PHE A 16 13.26 27.59 17.61
N PRO A 17 13.87 28.77 17.85
CA PRO A 17 15.31 28.89 17.93
C PRO A 17 15.87 28.15 19.15
N SER A 18 16.76 27.19 18.94
CA SER A 18 17.44 26.44 20.01
C SER A 18 18.88 26.12 19.57
N PRO A 19 19.91 26.69 20.21
CA PRO A 19 21.30 26.41 19.87
C PRO A 19 21.82 25.07 20.42
N GLN A 20 21.13 24.46 21.39
CA GLN A 20 21.62 23.29 22.15
C GLN A 20 20.95 21.97 21.76
N ASN A 21 19.74 22.02 21.22
CA ASN A 21 18.97 20.84 20.86
C ASN A 21 18.49 20.95 19.42
N GLN A 22 18.79 19.96 18.58
CA GLN A 22 18.30 19.92 17.19
C GLN A 22 16.81 19.59 17.11
N VAL A 23 16.32 18.72 18.00
CA VAL A 23 14.92 18.32 18.09
C VAL A 23 14.58 18.07 19.55
N VAL A 24 13.41 18.51 19.99
CA VAL A 24 12.86 18.19 21.31
C VAL A 24 11.57 17.42 21.10
N LEU A 25 11.54 16.18 21.61
CA LEU A 25 10.35 15.33 21.58
C LEU A 25 9.58 15.51 22.89
N GLY A 26 8.31 15.89 22.77
CA GLY A 26 7.46 16.19 23.92
C GLY A 26 6.90 14.96 24.61
N HIS A 27 6.26 15.17 25.76
CA HIS A 27 5.61 14.13 26.55
C HIS A 27 4.52 13.36 25.76
N SER A 28 3.78 14.04 24.88
CA SER A 28 2.78 13.39 24.02
C SER A 28 3.41 12.33 23.11
N TRP A 29 4.57 12.64 22.52
CA TRP A 29 5.33 11.71 21.69
C TRP A 29 5.85 10.53 22.53
N LEU A 30 6.46 10.82 23.69
CA LEU A 30 6.95 9.77 24.60
C LEU A 30 5.84 8.82 25.07
N ARG A 31 4.63 9.33 25.31
CA ARG A 31 3.49 8.50 25.72
C ARG A 31 2.99 7.57 24.60
N VAL A 32 3.06 8.02 23.35
CA VAL A 32 2.62 7.24 22.19
C VAL A 32 3.61 6.13 21.87
N HIS A 33 4.90 6.46 21.80
CA HIS A 33 5.92 5.49 21.39
C HIS A 33 6.46 4.65 22.56
N ASN A 34 6.31 5.14 23.78
CA ASN A 34 6.69 4.49 25.04
C ASN A 34 8.05 3.75 24.98
N PRO A 35 9.14 4.43 24.60
CA PRO A 35 10.46 3.81 24.51
C PRO A 35 11.04 3.51 25.90
N CYS A 36 11.77 2.40 26.03
CA CYS A 36 12.62 2.15 27.18
C CYS A 36 13.94 2.88 27.00
N LEU A 37 14.25 3.80 27.91
CA LEU A 37 15.46 4.62 27.87
C LEU A 37 16.43 4.20 28.97
N ASP A 38 17.66 3.89 28.59
CA ASP A 38 18.77 3.89 29.53
C ASP A 38 19.32 5.31 29.66
N TRP A 39 18.96 5.96 30.77
CA TRP A 39 19.38 7.33 31.08
C TRP A 39 20.88 7.46 31.34
N ARG A 40 21.56 6.39 31.77
CA ARG A 40 23.01 6.45 32.03
C ARG A 40 23.79 6.49 30.73
N SER A 41 23.38 5.70 29.73
CA SER A 41 24.01 5.69 28.41
C SER A 41 23.35 6.66 27.43
N SER A 42 22.22 7.28 27.78
CA SER A 42 21.41 8.13 26.90
C SER A 42 20.99 7.41 25.61
N ARG A 43 20.55 6.16 25.72
CA ARG A 43 20.14 5.31 24.58
C ARG A 43 18.73 4.78 24.76
N VAL A 44 18.05 4.57 23.63
CA VAL A 44 16.83 3.79 23.57
C VAL A 44 17.22 2.31 23.55
N GLU A 45 16.76 1.54 24.53
CA GLU A 45 17.00 0.09 24.60
C GLU A 45 15.97 -0.71 23.82
N THR A 46 14.69 -0.37 23.99
CA THR A 46 13.57 -1.07 23.37
C THR A 46 12.43 -0.10 23.03
N TRP A 47 11.62 -0.51 22.06
CA TRP A 47 10.44 0.23 21.61
C TRP A 47 9.17 -0.51 22.02
N SER A 48 8.04 0.20 22.05
CA SER A 48 6.74 -0.43 22.29
C SER A 48 6.36 -1.44 21.19
N PRO A 49 5.55 -2.47 21.48
CA PRO A 49 5.06 -3.43 20.49
C PRO A 49 4.40 -2.75 19.28
N GLU A 50 3.70 -1.64 19.51
CA GLU A 50 3.06 -0.86 18.45
C GLU A 50 4.11 -0.24 17.52
N CYS A 51 5.21 0.26 18.06
CA CYS A 51 6.33 0.76 17.26
C CYS A 51 7.02 -0.36 16.48
N HIS A 52 7.12 -1.59 17.02
CA HIS A 52 7.66 -2.73 16.26
C HIS A 52 6.88 -3.05 14.99
N LEU A 53 5.58 -2.77 14.96
CA LEU A 53 4.70 -3.02 13.82
C LEU A 53 4.62 -1.85 12.84
N THR A 54 4.75 -0.61 13.33
CA THR A 54 4.36 0.58 12.57
C THR A 54 5.48 1.58 12.32
N CYS A 55 6.48 1.65 13.21
CA CYS A 55 7.49 2.70 13.19
C CYS A 55 8.91 2.16 13.03
N LEU A 56 9.17 0.97 13.55
CA LEU A 56 10.43 0.29 13.34
C LEU A 56 10.44 -0.25 11.92
N THR A 57 11.41 0.21 11.15
CA THR A 57 11.83 -0.51 9.95
C THR A 57 12.38 -1.82 10.50
N SER A 58 11.55 -2.85 10.58
CA SER A 58 12.02 -4.23 10.75
C SER A 58 13.19 -4.34 9.80
N ALA A 59 14.37 -4.71 10.31
CA ALA A 59 15.49 -5.03 9.44
C ALA A 59 14.88 -5.89 8.34
N SER A 60 14.84 -5.36 7.12
CA SER A 60 14.49 -6.14 5.96
C SER A 60 15.42 -7.32 6.07
N SER A 61 14.86 -8.49 6.41
CA SER A 61 15.59 -9.74 6.42
C SER A 61 16.41 -9.70 5.16
N GLY A 62 17.72 -9.80 5.32
CA GLY A 62 18.67 -9.68 4.23
C GLY A 62 18.42 -10.78 3.21
N SER A 63 17.46 -10.56 2.34
CA SER A 63 17.44 -11.11 1.00
C SER A 63 18.54 -10.35 0.29
N LYS A 64 19.74 -10.93 0.32
CA LYS A 64 20.66 -10.79 -0.80
C LYS A 64 19.95 -11.39 -2.00
N ASP A 65 19.08 -10.61 -2.62
CA ASP A 65 18.99 -10.58 -4.06
C ASP A 65 18.77 -9.13 -4.46
N SER A 66 19.89 -8.48 -4.74
CA SER A 66 19.90 -7.22 -5.46
C SER A 66 19.62 -7.55 -6.92
N GLU A 67 18.39 -7.95 -7.23
CA GLU A 67 17.87 -7.66 -8.56
C GLU A 67 17.39 -6.22 -8.50
N LYS A 68 18.30 -5.31 -8.85
CA LYS A 68 17.90 -4.01 -9.35
C LYS A 68 17.04 -4.29 -10.58
N THR A 69 15.74 -4.49 -10.39
CA THR A 69 14.82 -4.19 -11.47
C THR A 69 15.06 -2.73 -11.76
N LEU A 70 15.71 -2.47 -12.89
CA LEU A 70 15.81 -1.15 -13.49
C LEU A 70 14.36 -0.72 -13.71
N VAL A 71 13.76 -0.05 -12.73
CA VAL A 71 12.45 0.55 -12.89
C VAL A 71 12.67 1.62 -13.94
N GLU A 72 12.17 1.36 -15.15
CA GLU A 72 12.19 2.29 -16.24
C GLU A 72 11.57 3.61 -15.73
N PRO A 73 12.22 4.77 -15.93
CA PRO A 73 11.65 6.02 -15.46
C PRO A 73 10.24 6.17 -16.03
N PRO A 74 9.25 6.58 -15.21
CA PRO A 74 7.88 6.71 -15.66
C PRO A 74 7.82 7.65 -16.86
N ASP A 75 7.02 7.30 -17.87
CA ASP A 75 6.80 8.15 -19.04
C ASP A 75 6.01 9.41 -18.62
N LEU A 76 6.70 10.54 -18.56
CA LEU A 76 6.12 11.84 -18.20
C LEU A 76 5.70 12.69 -19.41
N THR A 77 5.71 12.14 -20.63
CA THR A 77 5.39 12.92 -21.85
C THR A 77 3.99 13.52 -21.84
N GLN A 78 3.04 12.89 -21.15
CA GLN A 78 1.65 13.34 -21.00
C GLN A 78 1.39 14.05 -19.66
N VAL A 79 2.41 14.16 -18.79
CA VAL A 79 2.27 14.72 -17.44
C VAL A 79 2.77 16.17 -17.45
N PRO A 80 1.93 17.17 -17.08
CA PRO A 80 2.39 18.54 -16.95
C PRO A 80 3.57 18.67 -16.00
N SER A 81 4.50 19.57 -16.32
CA SER A 81 5.76 19.76 -15.59
C SER A 81 5.60 20.02 -14.09
N GLU A 82 4.49 20.63 -13.70
CA GLU A 82 4.10 20.97 -12.34
C GLU A 82 3.86 19.73 -11.45
N TYR A 83 3.71 18.55 -12.05
CA TYR A 83 3.49 17.27 -11.35
C TYR A 83 4.68 16.31 -11.50
N HIS A 84 5.83 16.77 -12.02
CA HIS A 84 7.02 15.92 -12.17
C HIS A 84 7.64 15.53 -10.82
N ASP A 85 7.38 16.30 -9.77
CA ASP A 85 7.68 15.92 -8.37
C ASP A 85 6.89 14.68 -7.93
N LEU A 86 5.70 14.47 -8.48
CA LEU A 86 4.82 13.32 -8.26
C LEU A 86 4.98 12.21 -9.30
N GLN A 87 6.08 12.20 -10.07
CA GLN A 87 6.33 11.23 -11.14
C GLN A 87 6.10 9.75 -10.75
N GLN A 88 6.35 9.40 -9.49
CA GLN A 88 6.13 8.04 -8.98
C GLN A 88 4.66 7.62 -8.99
N VAL A 89 3.73 8.55 -8.78
CA VAL A 89 2.28 8.28 -8.81
C VAL A 89 1.81 7.90 -10.22
N PHE A 90 2.54 8.31 -11.26
CA PHE A 90 2.26 7.98 -12.66
C PHE A 90 2.97 6.70 -13.12
N SER A 91 3.72 6.01 -12.25
CA SER A 91 4.35 4.74 -12.57
C SER A 91 3.30 3.63 -12.73
N ARG A 92 3.32 2.99 -13.91
CA ARG A 92 2.42 1.86 -14.21
C ARG A 92 2.65 0.68 -13.29
N ASP A 93 3.91 0.40 -12.96
CA ASP A 93 4.28 -0.73 -12.10
C ASP A 93 3.81 -0.51 -10.67
N GLN A 94 4.01 0.69 -10.13
CA GLN A 94 3.50 1.03 -8.80
C GLN A 94 1.97 1.01 -8.75
N ALA A 95 1.30 1.51 -9.79
CA ALA A 95 -0.15 1.44 -9.91
C ALA A 95 -0.69 0.00 -10.04
N ALA A 96 0.14 -0.94 -10.48
CA ALA A 96 -0.20 -2.35 -10.61
C ALA A 96 -0.01 -3.14 -9.30
N THR A 97 0.64 -2.57 -8.29
CA THR A 97 0.85 -3.19 -6.97
C THR A 97 -0.16 -2.70 -5.94
N LEU A 98 -0.52 -3.56 -4.98
CA LEU A 98 -1.35 -3.13 -3.86
C LEU A 98 -0.60 -2.12 -2.98
N PRO A 99 -1.29 -1.07 -2.50
CA PRO A 99 -0.71 -0.18 -1.50
C PRO A 99 -0.42 -0.95 -0.20
N PRO A 100 0.54 -0.49 0.61
CA PRO A 100 0.83 -1.12 1.90
C PRO A 100 -0.41 -1.13 2.80
N HIS A 101 -0.54 -2.19 3.61
CA HIS A 101 -1.59 -2.28 4.61
C HIS A 101 -1.54 -1.07 5.56
N ARG A 102 -2.72 -0.53 5.88
CA ARG A 102 -2.89 0.55 6.86
C ARG A 102 -3.51 0.00 8.13
N PRO A 103 -3.42 0.72 9.27
CA PRO A 103 -4.01 0.26 10.54
C PRO A 103 -5.54 0.07 10.49
N PHE A 104 -6.19 0.65 9.48
CA PHE A 104 -7.62 0.57 9.25
C PHE A 104 -7.85 0.00 7.86
N ASP A 105 -8.45 -1.18 7.79
CA ASP A 105 -9.00 -1.74 6.56
C ASP A 105 -10.47 -1.31 6.41
N ILE A 106 -10.89 -1.10 5.17
CA ILE A 106 -12.29 -0.78 4.87
C ILE A 106 -13.08 -2.08 4.89
N GLY A 107 -13.84 -2.31 5.96
CA GLY A 107 -14.81 -3.40 6.06
C GLY A 107 -16.11 -3.09 5.32
N ILE A 108 -16.78 -4.13 4.82
CA ILE A 108 -18.16 -4.05 4.31
C ILE A 108 -19.06 -4.74 5.33
N ASP A 109 -19.77 -3.95 6.13
CA ASP A 109 -20.70 -4.46 7.13
C ASP A 109 -22.02 -4.87 6.49
N LEU A 110 -22.43 -6.12 6.69
CA LEU A 110 -23.71 -6.63 6.21
C LEU A 110 -24.82 -6.34 7.24
N LEU A 111 -25.98 -5.91 6.74
CA LEU A 111 -27.16 -5.77 7.58
C LEU A 111 -27.61 -7.16 8.10
N PRO A 112 -27.88 -7.32 9.40
CA PRO A 112 -28.32 -8.61 9.96
C PRO A 112 -29.58 -9.13 9.28
N GLY A 113 -29.54 -10.38 8.80
CA GLY A 113 -30.68 -11.02 8.14
C GLY A 113 -30.94 -10.56 6.69
N ALA A 114 -30.12 -9.66 6.14
CA ALA A 114 -30.25 -9.28 4.73
C ALA A 114 -29.92 -10.49 3.82
N PRO A 115 -30.71 -10.72 2.77
CA PRO A 115 -30.41 -11.78 1.81
C PRO A 115 -29.12 -11.45 1.06
N LEU A 116 -28.31 -12.49 0.86
CA LEU A 116 -27.10 -12.41 0.07
C LEU A 116 -27.44 -12.19 -1.42
N PRO A 117 -26.74 -11.28 -2.14
CA PRO A 117 -26.98 -11.08 -3.55
C PRO A 117 -26.61 -12.32 -4.36
N THR A 118 -27.50 -12.70 -5.28
CA THR A 118 -27.24 -13.79 -6.23
C THR A 118 -26.59 -13.22 -7.49
N SER A 119 -25.33 -13.55 -7.77
CA SER A 119 -24.70 -13.20 -9.04
C SER A 119 -25.02 -14.21 -10.13
N ARG A 120 -25.27 -13.75 -11.35
CA ARG A 120 -25.29 -14.61 -12.54
C ARG A 120 -23.92 -14.62 -13.19
N LEU A 121 -23.47 -15.81 -13.61
CA LEU A 121 -22.32 -15.94 -14.48
C LEU A 121 -22.76 -15.69 -15.92
N TYR A 122 -22.07 -14.77 -16.59
CA TYR A 122 -22.31 -14.48 -18.00
C TYR A 122 -21.46 -15.40 -18.88
N SER A 123 -22.03 -15.87 -19.98
CA SER A 123 -21.28 -16.60 -21.01
C SER A 123 -20.34 -15.64 -21.72
N LEU A 124 -19.03 -15.92 -21.67
CA LEU A 124 -18.00 -15.11 -22.32
C LEU A 124 -17.64 -15.69 -23.69
N SER A 125 -17.54 -14.82 -24.69
CA SER A 125 -16.97 -15.17 -26.00
C SER A 125 -15.48 -15.47 -25.89
N LYS A 126 -14.89 -16.07 -26.93
CA LYS A 126 -13.47 -16.47 -26.92
C LYS A 126 -12.50 -15.30 -26.62
N PRO A 127 -12.63 -14.11 -27.25
CA PRO A 127 -11.77 -12.95 -26.94
C PRO A 127 -11.92 -12.45 -25.51
N GLU A 128 -13.14 -12.52 -24.96
CA GLU A 128 -13.42 -12.11 -23.58
C GLU A 128 -12.85 -13.10 -22.58
N GLN A 129 -12.93 -14.41 -22.86
CA GLN A 129 -12.30 -15.42 -22.02
C GLN A 129 -10.78 -15.28 -21.97
N ASP A 130 -10.15 -15.01 -23.12
CA ASP A 130 -8.70 -14.85 -23.18
C ASP A 130 -8.27 -13.56 -22.45
N SER A 131 -9.04 -12.48 -22.57
CA SER A 131 -8.87 -11.24 -21.79
C SER A 131 -9.07 -11.47 -20.29
N MET A 132 -10.06 -12.28 -19.91
CA MET A 132 -10.32 -12.66 -18.53
C MET A 132 -9.16 -13.46 -17.93
N ARG A 133 -8.68 -14.49 -18.64
CA ARG A 133 -7.54 -15.29 -18.19
C ARG A 133 -6.31 -14.42 -17.99
N LYS A 134 -6.02 -13.54 -18.96
CA LYS A 134 -4.91 -12.59 -18.87
C LYS A 134 -5.02 -11.72 -17.61
N TYR A 135 -6.19 -11.10 -17.39
CA TYR A 135 -6.43 -10.28 -16.20
C TYR A 135 -6.24 -11.08 -14.90
N ILE A 136 -6.80 -12.29 -14.81
CA ILE A 136 -6.69 -13.13 -13.61
C ILE A 136 -5.22 -13.46 -13.32
N THR A 137 -4.46 -13.86 -14.34
CA THR A 137 -3.03 -14.17 -14.19
C THR A 137 -2.24 -12.95 -13.70
N GLU A 138 -2.43 -11.79 -14.32
CA GLU A 138 -1.74 -10.54 -13.94
C GLU A 138 -2.15 -10.09 -12.52
N ALA A 139 -3.44 -10.12 -12.20
CA ALA A 139 -3.95 -9.70 -10.91
C ALA A 139 -3.53 -10.65 -9.77
N LEU A 140 -3.41 -11.96 -10.03
CA LEU A 140 -2.85 -12.92 -9.08
C LEU A 140 -1.34 -12.69 -8.89
N ALA A 141 -0.59 -12.49 -9.97
CA ALA A 141 0.85 -12.22 -9.92
C ALA A 141 1.16 -10.94 -9.11
N ASN A 142 0.34 -9.92 -9.27
CA ASN A 142 0.48 -8.65 -8.56
C ASN A 142 -0.13 -8.66 -7.14
N GLY A 143 -0.74 -9.78 -6.72
CA GLY A 143 -1.39 -9.91 -5.41
C GLY A 143 -2.68 -9.10 -5.23
N ILE A 144 -3.24 -8.51 -6.29
CA ILE A 144 -4.49 -7.72 -6.25
C ILE A 144 -5.69 -8.60 -5.89
N ILE A 145 -5.70 -9.85 -6.36
CA ILE A 145 -6.75 -10.83 -6.05
C ILE A 145 -6.15 -12.12 -5.48
N ARG A 146 -6.99 -12.91 -4.82
CA ARG A 146 -6.65 -14.25 -4.34
C ARG A 146 -7.85 -15.19 -4.44
N PRO A 147 -7.64 -16.52 -4.51
CA PRO A 147 -8.72 -17.48 -4.38
C PRO A 147 -9.51 -17.27 -3.08
N SER A 148 -10.84 -17.42 -3.16
CA SER A 148 -11.75 -17.26 -2.03
C SER A 148 -12.78 -18.39 -2.02
N THR A 149 -13.20 -18.82 -0.83
CA THR A 149 -14.26 -19.81 -0.60
C THR A 149 -15.60 -19.15 -0.24
N SER A 150 -15.73 -17.85 -0.51
CA SER A 150 -16.96 -17.09 -0.25
C SER A 150 -18.18 -17.72 -0.93
N PRO A 151 -19.34 -17.79 -0.26
CA PRO A 151 -20.60 -18.17 -0.90
C PRO A 151 -21.11 -17.10 -1.89
N LEU A 152 -20.54 -15.90 -1.84
CA LEU A 152 -20.83 -14.79 -2.75
C LEU A 152 -19.86 -14.79 -3.93
N GLY A 153 -20.44 -14.74 -5.13
CA GLY A 153 -19.74 -14.36 -6.36
C GLY A 153 -20.24 -13.02 -6.86
N ALA A 154 -19.45 -12.36 -7.70
CA ALA A 154 -19.89 -11.25 -8.54
C ALA A 154 -19.59 -11.62 -9.98
N GLY A 155 -20.55 -11.37 -10.87
CA GLY A 155 -20.32 -11.48 -12.30
C GLY A 155 -19.48 -10.32 -12.79
N PHE A 156 -18.76 -10.52 -13.88
CA PHE A 156 -18.20 -9.41 -14.64
C PHE A 156 -18.25 -9.75 -16.13
N PHE A 157 -18.28 -8.71 -16.95
CA PHE A 157 -18.34 -8.80 -18.40
C PHE A 157 -17.39 -7.77 -19.02
N PHE A 158 -17.25 -7.83 -20.34
CA PHE A 158 -16.39 -6.92 -21.08
C PHE A 158 -17.21 -6.01 -21.99
N VAL A 159 -16.78 -4.76 -22.09
CA VAL A 159 -17.35 -3.79 -23.03
C VAL A 159 -16.25 -3.30 -23.95
N ALA A 160 -16.53 -3.31 -25.26
CA ALA A 160 -15.62 -2.79 -26.26
C ALA A 160 -15.49 -1.26 -26.14
N LYS A 161 -14.25 -0.79 -26.06
CA LYS A 161 -13.91 0.63 -26.17
C LYS A 161 -13.83 1.03 -27.65
N LYS A 162 -13.91 2.33 -27.90
CA LYS A 162 -13.74 2.92 -29.25
C LYS A 162 -12.44 2.51 -29.95
N ASN A 163 -11.39 2.21 -29.20
CA ASN A 163 -10.08 1.77 -29.72
C ASN A 163 -9.98 0.24 -29.93
N GLY A 164 -11.09 -0.50 -29.84
CA GLY A 164 -11.12 -1.96 -30.00
C GLY A 164 -10.68 -2.77 -28.77
N SER A 165 -10.15 -2.11 -27.71
CA SER A 165 -9.80 -2.82 -26.47
C SER A 165 -11.03 -3.14 -25.62
N LEU A 166 -10.97 -4.23 -24.85
CA LEU A 166 -12.03 -4.63 -23.94
C LEU A 166 -11.82 -4.04 -22.54
N ARG A 167 -12.87 -3.46 -21.95
CA ARG A 167 -12.89 -2.98 -20.57
C ARG A 167 -13.69 -3.96 -19.71
N ARG A 168 -13.09 -4.45 -18.62
CA ARG A 168 -13.80 -5.22 -17.59
C ARG A 168 -14.75 -4.32 -16.82
N LEU A 169 -15.99 -4.78 -16.61
CA LEU A 169 -17.02 -4.18 -15.77
C LEU A 169 -17.61 -5.25 -14.85
N ASP A 170 -17.72 -4.93 -13.58
CA ASP A 170 -18.46 -5.69 -12.57
C ASP A 170 -19.97 -5.41 -12.68
N SER A 171 -20.77 -6.45 -12.41
CA SER A 171 -22.24 -6.42 -12.47
C SER A 171 -22.88 -6.14 -11.12
#